data_AF-F7VHX0-F1
#
_entry.id   AF-F7VHX0-F1
#
_cell.length_a   1.000
_cell.length_b   1.000
_cell.length_c   1.000
_cell.angle_alpha   90.00
_cell.angle_beta   90.00
_cell.angle_gamma   90.00
#
_symmetry.space_group_name_H-M   'P 1'
#
loop_
_entity.id
_entity.type
_entity.pdbx_description
1 polymer ?
#
loop_
_entity_poly.entity_id
_entity_poly.type
_entity_poly.pdbx_seq_one_letter_code
_entity_poly.pdbx_strand_id
1 'polypeptide(L)'
;MMKKRVVAGIAVLTCLALHARLVACEPENKPISPVNQTLPLDNSQLMLGAVMNSETEEVRRLAERHQGLDERDTDDQSTPMIAASDTDQWPVVEILIDHGADI
;
A
#
# COMPACT_ATOMS: atom_id res chain seq x y z
N MET A 1 46.36 14.70 17.43
CA MET A 1 45.72 14.23 16.18
C MET A 1 44.26 14.58 16.23
N MET A 2 43.86 15.71 15.64
CA MET A 2 42.48 16.20 15.56
C MET A 2 42.33 16.82 14.18
N LYS A 3 41.45 16.27 13.33
CA LYS A 3 41.04 16.89 12.07
C LYS A 3 39.50 17.05 12.20
N LYS A 4 38.97 18.23 12.56
CA LYS A 4 38.71 19.42 11.71
C LYS A 4 37.87 18.96 10.48
N ARG A 5 36.67 19.46 10.14
CA ARG A 5 36.06 20.79 10.30
C ARG A 5 34.54 20.70 10.01
N VAL A 6 33.84 21.68 10.56
CA VAL A 6 32.55 22.28 10.12
C VAL A 6 32.48 22.47 8.59
N VAL A 7 31.33 22.15 7.98
CA VAL A 7 30.77 22.72 6.72
C VAL A 7 29.24 22.49 6.84
N ALA A 8 28.32 23.42 7.08
CA ALA A 8 28.04 24.75 6.52
C ALA A 8 27.79 24.75 5.00
N GLY A 9 26.52 24.54 4.61
CA GLY A 9 25.88 25.30 3.54
C GLY A 9 26.13 24.91 2.08
N ILE A 10 25.01 24.82 1.35
CA ILE A 10 24.79 25.45 0.04
C ILE A 10 25.64 24.92 -1.14
N ALA A 11 25.03 23.95 -1.82
CA ALA A 11 24.62 24.03 -3.22
C ALA A 11 25.62 23.79 -4.37
N VAL A 12 25.00 23.24 -5.42
CA VAL A 12 25.25 23.44 -6.85
C VAL A 12 26.05 22.34 -7.59
N LEU A 13 25.32 21.72 -8.53
CA LEU A 13 25.71 21.09 -9.80
C LEU A 13 26.43 19.73 -9.76
N THR A 14 25.72 18.67 -10.17
CA THR A 14 26.11 17.95 -11.40
C THR A 14 24.94 17.17 -12.00
N CYS A 15 24.72 17.46 -13.29
CA CYS A 15 24.12 16.64 -14.36
C CYS A 15 22.65 16.18 -14.29
N LEU A 16 21.84 16.91 -15.07
CA LEU A 16 20.62 16.44 -15.70
C LEU A 16 20.84 15.11 -16.44
N ALA A 17 20.34 14.01 -15.87
CA ALA A 17 20.02 12.79 -16.58
C ALA A 17 18.69 12.24 -16.04
N LEU A 18 17.60 12.84 -16.53
CA LEU A 18 16.29 12.26 -16.80
C LEU A 18 15.82 11.07 -15.91
N HIS A 19 15.09 11.43 -14.85
CA HIS A 19 14.03 10.66 -14.15
C HIS A 19 14.22 9.14 -13.95
N ALA A 20 14.91 8.74 -12.88
CA ALA A 20 14.68 7.44 -12.27
C ALA A 20 15.08 7.41 -10.77
N ARG A 21 14.10 7.01 -9.94
CA ARG A 21 14.22 6.30 -8.64
C ARG A 21 14.86 7.02 -7.44
N LEU A 22 14.03 7.34 -6.44
CA LEU A 22 14.41 7.22 -5.03
C LEU A 22 13.17 7.09 -4.12
N VAL A 23 12.54 5.91 -4.10
CA VAL A 23 11.76 5.49 -2.91
C VAL A 23 12.78 4.82 -2.00
N ALA A 24 13.21 5.53 -0.97
CA ALA A 24 13.96 4.95 0.13
C ALA A 24 12.99 4.06 0.92
N CYS A 25 13.28 2.76 0.97
CA CYS A 25 12.56 1.80 1.81
C CYS A 25 13.36 1.68 3.12
N GLU A 26 12.85 2.26 4.20
CA GLU A 26 13.38 2.03 5.56
C GLU A 26 12.69 0.78 6.14
N PRO A 27 13.41 -0.25 6.62
CA PRO A 27 12.80 -1.38 7.30
C PRO A 27 12.50 -0.98 8.76
N GLU A 28 11.30 -0.45 9.00
CA GLU A 28 10.87 -0.10 10.35
C GLU A 28 10.56 -1.38 11.14
N ASN A 29 11.52 -1.74 12.00
CA ASN A 29 11.43 -2.78 13.01
C ASN A 29 10.27 -2.47 14.00
N LYS A 30 9.05 -2.92 13.67
CA LYS A 30 7.87 -2.75 14.53
C LYS A 30 7.89 -3.74 15.70
N PRO A 31 7.82 -3.29 16.96
CA PRO A 31 7.82 -4.18 18.12
C PRO A 31 6.56 -5.04 18.16
N ILE A 32 6.75 -6.33 18.43
CA ILE A 32 5.69 -7.32 18.63
C ILE A 32 4.93 -6.93 19.92
N SER A 33 3.82 -6.21 19.78
CA SER A 33 2.92 -5.88 20.89
C SER A 33 1.63 -6.69 20.78
N PRO A 34 1.10 -7.21 21.89
CA PRO A 34 0.04 -8.21 21.88
C PRO A 34 -1.31 -7.62 21.46
N VAL A 35 -2.06 -8.46 20.75
CA VAL A 35 -3.49 -8.45 20.41
C VAL A 35 -4.35 -7.42 21.18
N ASN A 36 -5.16 -6.70 20.40
CA ASN A 36 -6.32 -5.87 20.78
C ASN A 36 -6.11 -4.35 20.86
N GLN A 37 -5.65 -3.75 19.76
CA GLN A 37 -5.94 -2.34 19.49
C GLN A 37 -6.30 -2.23 18.01
N THR A 38 -7.58 -1.95 17.76
CA THR A 38 -8.10 -1.45 16.49
C THR A 38 -7.38 -0.15 16.18
N LEU A 39 -6.17 -0.24 15.63
CA LEU A 39 -5.58 0.87 14.89
C LEU A 39 -6.62 1.22 13.80
N PRO A 40 -6.89 2.50 13.54
CA PRO A 40 -7.68 2.86 12.38
C PRO A 40 -6.93 2.32 11.17
N LEU A 41 -7.32 1.12 10.72
CA LEU A 41 -6.84 0.55 9.48
C LEU A 41 -7.24 1.58 8.42
N ASP A 42 -6.28 1.99 7.62
CA ASP A 42 -6.61 2.79 6.45
C ASP A 42 -7.62 1.99 5.59
N ASN A 43 -8.44 2.71 4.83
CA ASN A 43 -9.47 2.08 4.02
C ASN A 43 -8.87 1.06 3.03
N SER A 44 -7.59 1.23 2.68
CA SER A 44 -6.77 0.35 1.87
C SER A 44 -6.59 -1.04 2.49
N GLN A 45 -6.12 -1.08 3.74
CA GLN A 45 -5.91 -2.30 4.52
C GLN A 45 -7.24 -2.99 4.86
N LEU A 46 -8.32 -2.22 4.98
CA LEU A 46 -9.66 -2.79 5.13
C LEU A 46 -10.11 -3.56 3.88
N MET A 47 -9.95 -2.98 2.69
CA MET A 47 -10.35 -3.66 1.43
C MET A 47 -9.49 -4.89 1.16
N LEU A 48 -8.17 -4.76 1.23
CA LEU A 48 -7.26 -5.90 1.01
C LEU A 48 -7.52 -7.03 2.02
N GLY A 49 -7.70 -6.69 3.30
CA GLY A 49 -8.05 -7.67 4.33
C GLY A 49 -9.36 -8.41 4.04
N ALA A 50 -10.41 -7.71 3.61
CA ALA A 50 -11.68 -8.32 3.23
C ALA A 50 -11.53 -9.26 2.02
N VAL A 51 -10.76 -8.87 1.00
CA VAL A 51 -10.48 -9.70 -0.18
C VAL A 51 -9.66 -10.94 0.18
N MET A 52 -8.60 -10.79 0.96
CA MET A 52 -7.74 -11.92 1.37
C MET A 52 -8.48 -12.98 2.20
N ASN A 53 -9.53 -12.57 2.92
CA ASN A 53 -10.39 -13.46 3.71
C ASN A 53 -11.68 -13.88 3.00
N SER A 54 -11.86 -13.50 1.72
CA SER A 54 -13.08 -13.78 0.95
C SER A 54 -14.37 -13.27 1.60
N GLU A 55 -14.30 -12.12 2.29
CA GLU A 55 -15.43 -11.48 2.96
C GLU A 55 -16.26 -10.67 1.96
N THR A 56 -16.92 -11.35 1.02
CA THR A 56 -17.65 -10.76 -0.11
C THR A 56 -18.58 -9.59 0.26
N GLU A 57 -19.30 -9.71 1.38
CA GLU A 57 -20.22 -8.65 1.83
C GLU A 57 -19.49 -7.42 2.36
N GLU A 58 -18.34 -7.59 3.01
CA GLU A 58 -17.53 -6.47 3.47
C GLU A 58 -16.83 -5.78 2.29
N VAL A 59 -16.34 -6.55 1.32
CA VAL A 59 -15.85 -6.03 0.03
C VAL A 59 -16.94 -5.16 -0.62
N ARG A 60 -18.18 -5.67 -0.74
CA ARG A 60 -19.31 -4.89 -1.27
C ARG A 60 -19.53 -3.60 -0.51
N ARG A 61 -19.61 -3.67 0.82
CA ARG A 61 -19.85 -2.51 1.69
C ARG A 61 -18.76 -1.43 1.58
N LEU A 62 -17.51 -1.82 1.32
CA LEU A 62 -16.39 -0.91 1.09
C LEU A 62 -16.41 -0.35 -0.34
N ALA A 63 -16.70 -1.19 -1.33
CA ALA A 63 -16.78 -0.82 -2.75
C ALA A 63 -17.90 0.19 -3.02
N GLU A 64 -19.07 0.04 -2.40
CA GLU A 64 -20.19 1.01 -2.46
C GLU A 64 -19.77 2.42 -2.00
N ARG A 65 -18.76 2.50 -1.12
CA ARG A 65 -18.21 3.76 -0.61
C ARG A 65 -16.95 4.21 -1.35
N HIS A 66 -16.56 3.51 -2.42
CA HIS A 66 -15.35 3.75 -3.22
C HIS A 66 -14.07 3.76 -2.35
N GLN A 67 -13.99 2.84 -1.40
CA GLN A 67 -12.89 2.76 -0.44
C GLN A 67 -11.90 1.67 -0.85
N GLY A 68 -10.65 2.06 -1.08
CA GLY A 68 -9.53 1.12 -1.21
C GLY A 68 -9.52 0.23 -2.45
N LEU A 69 -10.25 0.59 -3.53
CA LEU A 69 -10.40 -0.24 -4.74
C LEU A 69 -9.07 -0.54 -5.46
N ASP A 70 -8.16 0.44 -5.52
CA ASP A 70 -6.92 0.37 -6.30
C ASP A 70 -5.66 0.52 -5.44
N GLU A 71 -5.82 0.48 -4.12
CA GLU A 71 -4.71 0.58 -3.20
C GLU A 71 -3.82 -0.65 -3.31
N ARG A 72 -2.52 -0.46 -3.10
CA ARG A 72 -1.53 -1.52 -3.20
C ARG A 72 -1.12 -2.00 -1.83
N ASP A 73 -1.06 -3.32 -1.68
CA ASP A 73 -0.46 -3.95 -0.52
C ASP A 73 0.99 -3.50 -0.35
N THR A 74 1.42 -3.26 0.89
CA THR A 74 2.77 -2.74 1.15
C THR A 74 3.86 -3.76 0.91
N ASP A 75 3.56 -5.05 1.04
CA ASP A 75 4.54 -6.13 1.02
C ASP A 75 4.76 -6.64 -0.41
N ASP A 76 3.70 -6.89 -1.18
CA ASP A 76 3.79 -7.47 -2.52
C ASP A 76 3.27 -6.58 -3.66
N GLN A 77 2.73 -5.39 -3.33
CA GLN A 77 2.16 -4.43 -4.27
C GLN A 77 0.91 -4.91 -5.02
N SER A 78 0.27 -5.98 -4.55
CA SER A 78 -1.01 -6.45 -5.09
C SER A 78 -2.12 -5.43 -4.85
N THR A 79 -3.01 -5.28 -5.82
CA THR A 79 -4.27 -4.56 -5.63
C THR A 79 -5.37 -5.55 -5.24
N PRO A 80 -6.52 -5.10 -4.71
CA PRO A 80 -7.69 -5.96 -4.50
C PRO A 80 -8.06 -6.81 -5.72
N MET A 81 -7.96 -6.23 -6.93
CA MET A 81 -8.23 -6.93 -8.19
C MET A 81 -7.24 -8.09 -8.42
N ILE A 82 -5.94 -7.84 -8.21
CA ILE A 82 -4.90 -8.87 -8.37
C ILE A 82 -5.11 -9.98 -7.34
N ALA A 83 -5.29 -9.64 -6.07
CA ALA A 83 -5.46 -10.62 -5.00
C ALA A 83 -6.69 -11.52 -5.21
N ALA A 84 -7.82 -10.94 -5.61
CA ALA A 84 -9.04 -11.69 -5.90
C ALA A 84 -8.89 -12.59 -7.13
N SER A 85 -8.24 -12.10 -8.19
CA SER A 85 -8.02 -12.84 -9.43
C SER A 85 -7.04 -14.00 -9.24
N ASP A 86 -5.95 -13.78 -8.52
CA ASP A 86 -4.92 -14.80 -8.23
C ASP A 86 -5.47 -15.97 -7.42
N THR A 87 -6.61 -15.79 -6.75
CA THR A 87 -7.26 -16.78 -5.89
C THR A 87 -8.63 -17.23 -6.43
N ASP A 88 -8.94 -16.94 -7.70
CA ASP A 88 -10.18 -17.33 -8.39
C ASP A 88 -11.48 -16.88 -7.67
N GLN A 89 -11.44 -15.76 -6.95
CA GLN A 89 -12.58 -15.21 -6.20
C GLN A 89 -13.54 -14.43 -7.13
N TRP A 90 -14.15 -15.11 -8.10
CA TRP A 90 -14.98 -14.47 -9.14
C TRP A 90 -16.07 -13.52 -8.61
N PRO A 91 -16.80 -13.82 -7.52
CA PRO A 91 -17.79 -12.88 -6.99
C PRO A 91 -17.17 -11.56 -6.49
N VAL A 92 -15.95 -11.62 -5.93
CA VAL A 92 -15.21 -10.44 -5.48
C VAL A 92 -14.71 -9.65 -6.69
N VAL A 93 -14.19 -10.34 -7.71
CA VAL A 93 -13.77 -9.71 -8.98
C VAL A 93 -14.93 -8.96 -9.63
N GLU A 94 -16.11 -9.56 -9.70
CA GLU A 94 -17.32 -8.90 -10.23
C GLU A 94 -17.67 -7.64 -9.42
N ILE A 95 -17.66 -7.71 -8.09
CA ILE A 95 -17.93 -6.54 -7.23
C ILE A 95 -16.93 -5.41 -7.51
N LEU A 96 -15.64 -5.73 -7.63
CA LEU A 96 -14.60 -4.72 -7.86
C LEU A 96 -14.76 -4.06 -9.24
N ILE A 97 -15.03 -4.84 -10.29
CA ILE A 97 -15.30 -4.32 -11.65
C ILE A 97 -16.54 -3.41 -11.63
N ASP A 98 -17.63 -3.84 -11.01
CA ASP A 98 -18.89 -3.09 -10.95
C ASP A 98 -18.75 -1.73 -10.26
N HIS A 99 -17.76 -1.58 -9.37
CA HIS A 99 -17.48 -0.34 -8.64
C HIS A 99 -16.29 0.44 -9.20
N GLY A 100 -15.74 0.03 -10.35
CA GLY A 100 -14.74 0.78 -11.09
C GLY A 100 -13.32 0.65 -10.58
N ALA A 101 -12.96 -0.49 -9.97
CA ALA A 101 -11.56 -0.83 -9.74
C ALA A 101 -10.81 -0.97 -11.08
N ASP A 102 -9.52 -0.63 -11.07
CA ASP A 102 -8.62 -0.76 -12.22
C ASP A 102 -8.34 -2.25 -12.54
N ILE A 103 -8.25 -2.57 -13.84
CA ILE A 103 -8.16 -3.94 -14.38
C ILE A 103 -6.75 -4.32 -14.84
#